data_AF-A7SV64-F1
#
_entry.id   AF-A7SV64-F1
#
_cell.length_a   1.000
_cell.length_b   1.000
_cell.length_c   1.000
_cell.angle_alpha   90.00
_cell.angle_beta   90.00
_cell.angle_gamma   90.00
#
_symmetry.space_group_name_H-M   'P 1'
#
loop_
_entity.id
_entity.type
_entity.pdbx_description
1 polymer ?
#
loop_
_entity_poly.entity_id
_entity_poly.type
_entity_poly.pdbx_seq_one_letter_code
_entity_poly.pdbx_strand_id
1 'polypeptide(L)'
;LYVTSFPQEAYWTVIYDKICEVLQNDLQSKDVSPSPIIHEETFRPAMFPYSFFDFETNVAMHSETHADYVMALTHALWHHASIGQLTLVPQLLRSRISPLVGNEAQFLYLCRLVGPFLQRFQQERTRCLQEVVIELYHLLEKIDKEAQHLYHIDIICDFMYHIKYMFVGDLIREQVQKVIPMLRHSLQVRLRFMTQTSVKREETT
;
A
#
# COMPACT_ATOMS: atom_id res chain seq x y z
N LEU A 1 -10.33 -4.70 -20.51
CA LEU A 1 -10.75 -5.77 -21.45
C LEU A 1 -9.85 -5.89 -22.69
N TYR A 2 -9.62 -4.84 -23.48
CA TYR A 2 -8.74 -4.91 -24.67
C TYR A 2 -7.25 -5.11 -24.33
N VAL A 3 -6.72 -4.48 -23.27
CA VAL A 3 -5.28 -4.58 -22.92
C VAL A 3 -4.91 -5.95 -22.34
N THR A 4 -5.84 -6.62 -21.66
CA THR A 4 -5.59 -7.95 -21.07
C THR A 4 -5.73 -9.10 -22.07
N SER A 5 -6.02 -8.84 -23.35
CA SER A 5 -6.28 -9.86 -24.38
C SER A 5 -5.23 -9.95 -25.50
N PHE A 6 -4.25 -9.04 -25.54
CA PHE A 6 -3.07 -9.05 -26.45
C PHE A 6 -1.83 -9.63 -25.73
N PRO A 7 -0.64 -9.87 -26.37
CA PRO A 7 0.48 -10.61 -25.77
C PRO A 7 0.82 -10.09 -24.37
N GLN A 8 0.37 -10.85 -23.36
CA GLN A 8 0.10 -10.29 -22.03
C GLN A 8 1.37 -9.87 -21.31
N GLU A 9 2.47 -10.59 -21.52
CA GLU A 9 3.72 -10.38 -20.77
C GLU A 9 4.31 -8.98 -20.94
N ALA A 10 4.24 -8.39 -22.14
CA ALA A 10 4.84 -7.08 -22.40
C ALA A 10 4.17 -5.94 -21.62
N TYR A 11 2.84 -5.97 -21.46
CA TYR A 11 2.11 -4.90 -20.79
C TYR A 11 2.24 -4.93 -19.27
N TRP A 12 2.30 -6.14 -18.69
CA TRP A 12 2.56 -6.30 -17.26
C TRP A 12 3.92 -5.73 -16.89
N THR A 13 4.95 -6.04 -17.67
CA THR A 13 6.29 -5.47 -17.49
C THR A 13 6.26 -3.94 -17.57
N VAL A 14 5.58 -3.37 -18.58
CA VAL A 14 5.48 -1.91 -18.72
C VAL A 14 4.79 -1.24 -17.53
N ILE A 15 3.69 -1.80 -17.03
CA ILE A 15 2.99 -1.23 -15.86
C ILE A 15 3.88 -1.33 -14.61
N TYR A 16 4.59 -2.44 -14.45
CA TYR A 16 5.53 -2.61 -13.35
C TYR A 16 6.72 -1.66 -13.45
N ASP A 17 7.22 -1.39 -14.66
CA ASP A 17 8.25 -0.37 -14.90
C ASP A 17 7.72 1.02 -14.54
N LYS A 18 6.47 1.33 -14.90
CA LYS A 18 5.83 2.60 -14.55
C LYS A 18 5.62 2.78 -13.04
N ILE A 19 5.28 1.71 -12.32
CA ILE A 19 5.24 1.75 -10.84
C ILE A 19 6.62 2.05 -10.27
N CYS A 20 7.67 1.40 -10.79
CA CYS A 20 9.05 1.66 -10.36
C CYS A 20 9.46 3.12 -10.65
N GLU A 21 9.09 3.63 -11.82
CA GLU A 21 9.35 5.02 -12.24
C GLU A 21 8.68 6.02 -11.30
N VAL A 22 7.42 5.80 -10.92
CA VAL A 22 6.72 6.64 -9.93
C VAL A 22 7.44 6.64 -8.58
N LEU A 23 7.85 5.47 -8.10
CA LEU A 23 8.55 5.36 -6.82
C LEU A 23 9.89 6.10 -6.84
N GLN A 24 10.66 5.98 -7.92
CA GLN A 24 11.99 6.57 -8.05
C GLN A 24 11.97 8.06 -8.41
N ASN A 25 11.07 8.50 -9.28
CA ASN A 25 11.11 9.85 -9.83
C ASN A 25 10.13 10.78 -9.10
N ASP A 26 8.91 10.31 -8.86
CA ASP A 26 7.83 11.18 -8.39
C ASP A 26 7.75 11.23 -6.86
N LEU A 27 8.16 10.16 -6.18
CA LEU A 27 7.98 9.98 -4.73
C LEU A 27 9.30 9.91 -3.94
N GLN A 28 10.47 9.84 -4.59
CA GLN A 28 11.75 9.69 -3.89
C GLN A 28 12.13 10.92 -3.05
N SER A 29 11.86 12.13 -3.54
CA SER A 29 12.23 13.40 -2.90
C SER A 29 11.11 14.05 -2.08
N LYS A 30 9.92 13.45 -2.08
CA LYS A 30 8.75 14.03 -1.40
C LYS A 30 8.73 13.62 0.06
N ASP A 31 9.27 14.50 0.90
CA ASP A 31 9.01 14.44 2.34
C ASP A 31 7.52 14.70 2.59
N VAL A 32 6.97 13.84 3.42
CA VAL A 32 5.57 13.80 3.83
C VAL A 32 5.37 14.97 4.81
N SER A 33 5.02 16.16 4.31
CA SER A 33 4.88 17.35 5.17
C SER A 33 3.72 17.20 6.17
N PRO A 34 3.90 17.60 7.44
CA PRO A 34 2.85 17.61 8.47
C PRO A 34 1.84 18.75 8.32
N SER A 35 2.12 19.75 7.48
CA SER A 35 1.34 20.99 7.42
C SER A 35 0.63 21.14 6.08
N PRO A 36 -0.67 21.45 6.06
CA PRO A 36 -1.24 22.08 4.88
C PRO A 36 -0.44 23.37 4.68
N ILE A 37 0.21 23.51 3.54
CA ILE A 37 0.60 24.86 3.09
C ILE A 37 -0.73 25.64 3.08
N ILE A 38 -0.78 26.92 3.42
CA ILE A 38 -2.00 27.71 3.19
C ILE A 38 -1.63 28.62 2.04
N HIS A 39 -2.25 28.43 0.87
CA HIS A 39 -2.11 29.40 -0.21
C HIS A 39 -2.91 30.63 0.20
N GLU A 40 -2.20 31.72 0.50
CA GLU A 40 -2.75 32.99 1.01
C GLU A 40 -3.84 33.61 0.10
N GLU A 41 -3.97 33.16 -1.15
CA GLU A 41 -4.93 33.71 -2.11
C GLU A 41 -6.30 33.01 -2.12
N THR A 42 -6.47 31.83 -1.52
CA THR A 42 -7.74 31.05 -1.67
C THR A 42 -8.44 30.63 -0.39
N PHE A 43 -7.88 30.89 0.82
CA PHE A 43 -8.43 30.42 2.11
C PHE A 43 -8.76 28.91 2.15
N ARG A 44 -8.28 28.15 1.18
CA ARG A 44 -8.33 26.70 1.16
C ARG A 44 -6.99 26.22 1.72
N PRO A 45 -6.98 25.17 2.56
CA PRO A 45 -5.73 24.53 2.90
C PRO A 45 -5.07 24.18 1.57
N ALA A 46 -3.89 24.74 1.30
CA ALA A 46 -3.01 24.22 0.27
C ALA A 46 -2.57 22.84 0.75
N MET A 47 -3.40 21.92 0.30
CA MET A 47 -3.14 20.52 0.25
C MET A 47 -1.78 20.37 -0.46
N PHE A 48 -0.70 20.22 0.30
CA PHE A 48 0.52 19.57 -0.17
C PHE A 48 0.35 18.09 0.14
N PRO A 49 -0.34 17.29 -0.71
CA PRO A 49 -1.44 16.59 -0.08
C PRO A 49 -1.48 15.09 -0.27
N TYR A 50 -2.04 14.49 0.76
CA TYR A 50 -2.85 13.29 0.70
C TYR A 50 -4.08 13.40 -0.23
N SER A 51 -4.16 14.39 -1.12
CA SER A 51 -5.05 14.38 -2.29
C SER A 51 -4.60 13.24 -3.22
N PHE A 52 -3.34 12.82 -3.17
CA PHE A 52 -2.84 11.57 -3.75
C PHE A 52 -3.65 10.31 -3.40
N PHE A 53 -4.56 10.34 -2.43
CA PHE A 53 -5.38 9.19 -2.00
C PHE A 53 -6.83 9.26 -2.50
N ASP A 54 -7.24 10.35 -3.15
CA ASP A 54 -8.58 10.50 -3.69
C ASP A 54 -8.53 11.00 -5.15
N PHE A 55 -8.65 10.03 -6.06
CA PHE A 55 -8.58 10.28 -7.50
C PHE A 55 -9.72 11.21 -7.95
N GLU A 56 -10.91 11.06 -7.36
CA GLU A 56 -12.07 11.89 -7.73
C GLU A 56 -11.87 13.35 -7.30
N THR A 57 -11.34 13.56 -6.09
CA THR A 57 -11.00 14.91 -5.62
C THR A 57 -9.89 15.53 -6.46
N ASN A 58 -8.86 14.78 -6.87
CA ASN A 58 -7.78 15.31 -7.72
C ASN A 58 -8.30 15.69 -9.10
N VAL A 59 -9.16 14.85 -9.69
CA VAL A 59 -9.79 15.14 -10.97
C VAL A 59 -10.68 16.37 -10.88
N ALA A 60 -11.48 16.48 -9.82
CA ALA A 60 -12.35 17.62 -9.60
C ALA A 60 -11.57 18.93 -9.38
N MET A 61 -10.33 18.84 -8.88
CA MET A 61 -9.44 19.98 -8.63
C MET A 61 -8.42 20.20 -9.76
N HIS A 62 -8.44 19.39 -10.81
CA HIS A 62 -7.44 19.38 -11.90
C HIS A 62 -5.98 19.32 -11.40
N SER A 63 -5.75 18.50 -10.36
CA SER A 63 -4.46 18.35 -9.69
C SER A 63 -3.90 16.93 -9.80
N GLU A 64 -4.31 16.17 -10.82
CA GLU A 64 -3.86 14.80 -11.02
C GLU A 64 -2.37 14.75 -11.36
N THR A 65 -1.67 13.80 -10.75
CA THR A 65 -0.26 13.54 -10.99
C THR A 65 -0.06 12.31 -11.86
N HIS A 66 1.14 12.17 -12.43
CA HIS A 66 1.52 10.96 -13.16
C HIS A 66 1.27 9.68 -12.35
N ALA A 67 1.58 9.71 -11.06
CA ALA A 67 1.37 8.60 -10.15
C ALA A 67 -0.11 8.26 -9.91
N ASP A 68 -1.02 9.24 -9.93
CA ASP A 68 -2.47 9.00 -9.85
C ASP A 68 -2.94 8.18 -11.06
N TYR A 69 -2.48 8.55 -12.27
CA TYR A 69 -2.80 7.81 -13.49
C TYR A 69 -2.20 6.40 -13.49
N VAL A 70 -0.95 6.23 -13.05
CA VAL A 70 -0.32 4.92 -12.95
C VAL A 70 -1.07 4.03 -11.94
N MET A 71 -1.50 4.59 -10.81
CA MET A 71 -2.28 3.85 -9.82
C MET A 71 -3.65 3.42 -10.38
N ALA A 72 -4.41 4.35 -10.96
CA ALA A 72 -5.72 4.05 -11.54
C ALA A 72 -5.63 3.00 -12.65
N LEU A 73 -4.62 3.12 -13.52
CA LEU A 73 -4.39 2.15 -14.60
C LEU A 73 -3.96 0.78 -14.05
N THR A 74 -3.12 0.75 -13.02
CA THR A 74 -2.73 -0.50 -12.35
C THR A 74 -3.94 -1.19 -11.73
N HIS A 75 -4.80 -0.43 -11.04
CA HIS A 75 -6.03 -0.96 -10.46
C HIS A 75 -6.97 -1.52 -11.55
N ALA A 76 -7.17 -0.79 -12.64
CA ALA A 76 -7.96 -1.28 -13.77
C ALA A 76 -7.38 -2.56 -14.40
N LEU A 77 -6.06 -2.62 -14.56
CA LEU A 77 -5.37 -3.81 -15.09
C LEU A 77 -5.55 -5.01 -14.16
N TRP A 78 -5.24 -4.85 -12.87
CA TRP A 78 -5.31 -5.92 -11.88
C TRP A 78 -6.76 -6.39 -11.67
N HIS A 79 -7.74 -5.48 -11.79
CA HIS A 79 -9.16 -5.83 -11.74
C HIS A 79 -9.55 -6.81 -12.86
N HIS A 80 -9.02 -6.63 -14.06
CA HIS A 80 -9.27 -7.51 -15.20
C HIS A 80 -8.26 -8.66 -15.36
N ALA A 81 -7.27 -8.74 -14.47
CA ALA A 81 -6.28 -9.80 -14.47
C ALA A 81 -6.88 -11.14 -14.02
N SER A 82 -6.46 -12.20 -14.68
CA SER A 82 -6.68 -13.56 -14.19
C SER A 82 -5.90 -13.79 -12.90
N ILE A 83 -6.38 -14.71 -12.07
CA ILE A 83 -5.69 -15.04 -10.82
C ILE A 83 -4.26 -15.54 -11.04
N GLY A 84 -4.02 -16.28 -12.12
CA GLY A 84 -2.68 -16.75 -12.48
C GLY A 84 -1.70 -15.59 -12.68
N GLN A 85 -2.14 -14.51 -13.34
CA GLN A 85 -1.31 -13.31 -13.49
C GLN A 85 -1.09 -12.59 -12.16
N LEU A 86 -2.12 -12.50 -11.31
CA LEU A 86 -2.01 -11.87 -10.00
C LEU A 86 -1.06 -12.63 -9.06
N THR A 87 -0.84 -13.93 -9.25
CA THR A 87 0.16 -14.68 -8.46
C THR A 87 1.60 -14.21 -8.68
N LEU A 88 1.88 -13.43 -9.73
CA LEU A 88 3.20 -12.82 -9.97
C LEU A 88 3.44 -11.55 -9.13
N VAL A 89 2.36 -10.93 -8.62
CA VAL A 89 2.43 -9.67 -7.87
C VAL A 89 3.29 -9.78 -6.60
N PRO A 90 3.17 -10.81 -5.74
CA PRO A 90 4.03 -10.94 -4.56
C PRO A 90 5.52 -11.01 -4.91
N GLN A 91 5.88 -11.78 -5.95
CA GLN A 91 7.27 -11.89 -6.41
C GLN A 91 7.78 -10.56 -6.94
N LEU A 92 6.98 -9.84 -7.71
CA LEU A 92 7.32 -8.51 -8.21
C LEU A 92 7.52 -7.53 -7.05
N LEU A 93 6.58 -7.51 -6.10
CA LEU A 93 6.65 -6.64 -4.93
C LEU A 93 8.00 -6.81 -4.25
N ARG A 94 8.36 -8.04 -3.89
CA ARG A 94 9.62 -8.34 -3.22
C ARG A 94 10.86 -8.02 -4.05
N SER A 95 10.88 -8.38 -5.33
CA SER A 95 12.09 -8.32 -6.17
C SER A 95 12.37 -6.94 -6.76
N ARG A 96 11.32 -6.17 -7.05
CA ARG A 96 11.41 -4.95 -7.86
C ARG A 96 10.95 -3.71 -7.10
N ILE A 97 9.85 -3.81 -6.34
CA ILE A 97 9.24 -2.65 -5.68
C ILE A 97 9.83 -2.43 -4.29
N SER A 98 9.94 -3.47 -3.46
CA SER A 98 10.48 -3.37 -2.09
C SER A 98 11.86 -2.74 -1.99
N PRO A 99 12.82 -2.97 -2.92
CA PRO A 99 14.11 -2.29 -2.90
C PRO A 99 14.00 -0.76 -3.06
N LEU A 100 12.97 -0.28 -3.76
CA LEU A 100 12.77 1.13 -4.09
C LEU A 100 12.05 1.92 -3.01
N VAL A 101 11.31 1.24 -2.12
CA VAL A 101 10.58 1.88 -1.01
C VAL A 101 11.56 2.19 0.11
N GLY A 102 11.86 3.47 0.32
CA GLY A 102 12.74 3.99 1.38
C GLY A 102 12.13 5.15 2.18
N ASN A 103 10.95 5.64 1.80
CA ASN A 103 10.25 6.70 2.54
C ASN A 103 8.77 6.38 2.77
N GLU A 104 8.13 7.19 3.62
CA GLU A 104 6.74 7.02 4.01
C GLU A 104 5.77 7.20 2.83
N ALA A 105 6.02 8.15 1.93
CA ALA A 105 5.16 8.39 0.76
C ALA A 105 5.09 7.18 -0.17
N GLN A 106 6.25 6.58 -0.47
CA GLN A 106 6.37 5.38 -1.29
C GLN A 106 5.66 4.18 -0.64
N PHE A 107 5.77 4.02 0.68
CA PHE A 107 5.07 2.97 1.40
C PHE A 107 3.55 3.14 1.39
N LEU A 108 3.05 4.36 1.58
CA LEU A 108 1.62 4.65 1.51
C LEU A 108 1.07 4.45 0.09
N TYR A 109 1.83 4.84 -0.94
CA TYR A 109 1.48 4.56 -2.34
C TYR A 109 1.33 3.05 -2.57
N LEU A 110 2.26 2.25 -2.05
CA LEU A 110 2.19 0.80 -2.14
C LEU A 110 0.97 0.22 -1.40
N CYS A 111 0.69 0.70 -0.18
CA CYS A 111 -0.50 0.30 0.58
C CYS A 111 -1.78 0.53 -0.23
N ARG A 112 -1.91 1.68 -0.89
CA ARG A 112 -3.06 1.99 -1.75
C ARG A 112 -3.09 1.14 -3.01
N LEU A 113 -1.92 0.82 -3.57
CA LEU A 113 -1.82 -0.04 -4.75
C LEU A 113 -2.39 -1.43 -4.48
N VAL A 114 -2.02 -2.06 -3.35
CA VAL A 114 -2.39 -3.44 -3.03
C VAL A 114 -3.73 -3.59 -2.32
N GLY A 115 -4.16 -2.57 -1.56
CA GLY A 115 -5.35 -2.61 -0.71
C GLY A 115 -6.60 -3.18 -1.39
N PRO A 116 -7.06 -2.65 -2.54
CA PRO A 116 -8.26 -3.13 -3.23
C PRO A 116 -8.22 -4.60 -3.66
N PHE A 117 -7.03 -5.21 -3.75
CA PHE A 117 -6.84 -6.57 -4.27
C PHE A 117 -6.67 -7.61 -3.16
N LEU A 118 -6.54 -7.18 -1.91
CA LEU A 118 -6.41 -8.09 -0.78
C LEU A 118 -7.62 -9.03 -0.65
N GLN A 119 -8.83 -8.53 -0.91
CA GLN A 119 -10.04 -9.34 -0.91
C GLN A 119 -10.00 -10.45 -1.98
N ARG A 120 -9.54 -10.13 -3.20
CA ARG A 120 -9.41 -11.14 -4.26
C ARG A 120 -8.35 -12.19 -3.91
N PHE A 121 -7.21 -11.78 -3.34
CA PHE A 121 -6.22 -12.75 -2.86
C PHE A 121 -6.76 -13.62 -1.72
N GLN A 122 -7.55 -13.05 -0.80
CA GLN A 122 -8.18 -13.81 0.27
C GLN A 122 -9.09 -14.93 -0.29
N GLN A 123 -9.94 -14.58 -1.26
CA GLN A 123 -10.92 -15.49 -1.86
C GLN A 123 -10.28 -16.53 -2.78
N GLU A 124 -9.33 -16.12 -3.62
CA GLU A 124 -8.85 -16.95 -4.73
C GLU A 124 -7.48 -17.60 -4.44
N ARG A 125 -6.57 -16.94 -3.70
CA ARG A 125 -5.19 -17.41 -3.43
C ARG A 125 -4.60 -16.88 -2.12
N THR A 126 -5.01 -17.46 -0.99
CA THR A 126 -4.61 -17.01 0.36
C THR A 126 -3.09 -16.99 0.59
N ARG A 127 -2.31 -17.82 -0.11
CA ARG A 127 -0.83 -17.77 -0.03
C ARG A 127 -0.28 -16.42 -0.51
N CYS A 128 -0.77 -15.92 -1.64
CA CYS A 128 -0.35 -14.61 -2.18
C CYS A 128 -0.72 -13.48 -1.21
N LEU A 129 -1.89 -13.55 -0.58
CA LEU A 129 -2.29 -12.60 0.47
C LEU A 129 -1.25 -12.56 1.60
N GLN A 130 -0.85 -13.73 2.13
CA GLN A 130 0.14 -13.81 3.20
C GLN A 130 1.48 -13.21 2.77
N GLU A 131 1.97 -13.56 1.58
CA GLU A 131 3.23 -13.05 1.05
C GLU A 131 3.23 -11.52 0.89
N VAL A 132 2.14 -10.95 0.37
CA VAL A 132 1.99 -9.49 0.24
C VAL A 132 1.99 -8.82 1.60
N VAL A 133 1.21 -9.34 2.55
CA VAL A 133 1.08 -8.69 3.86
C VAL A 133 2.35 -8.80 4.68
N ILE A 134 3.03 -9.95 4.64
CA ILE A 134 4.36 -10.10 5.27
C ILE A 134 5.35 -9.08 4.69
N GLU A 135 5.34 -8.90 3.37
CA GLU A 135 6.18 -7.90 2.70
C GLU A 135 5.86 -6.47 3.16
N LEU A 136 4.57 -6.12 3.33
CA LEU A 136 4.17 -4.82 3.88
C LEU A 136 4.73 -4.59 5.29
N TYR A 137 4.70 -5.60 6.16
CA TYR A 137 5.28 -5.48 7.51
C TYR A 137 6.80 -5.28 7.47
N HIS A 138 7.51 -5.99 6.59
CA HIS A 138 8.96 -5.79 6.43
C HIS A 138 9.30 -4.42 5.84
N LEU A 139 8.49 -3.90 4.93
CA LEU A 139 8.64 -2.55 4.42
C LEU A 139 8.35 -1.50 5.48
N LEU A 140 7.32 -1.69 6.31
CA LEU A 140 7.06 -0.83 7.45
C LEU A 140 8.26 -0.81 8.41
N GLU A 141 8.85 -1.96 8.70
CA GLU A 141 10.08 -2.04 9.51
C GLU A 141 11.26 -1.31 8.87
N LYS A 142 11.44 -1.45 7.55
CA LYS A 142 12.50 -0.77 6.81
C LYS A 142 12.34 0.75 6.88
N ILE A 143 11.18 1.29 6.49
CA ILE A 143 10.95 2.74 6.52
C ILE A 143 10.99 3.30 7.93
N ASP A 144 10.57 2.52 8.93
CA ASP A 144 10.61 2.94 10.33
C ASP A 144 12.04 3.14 10.84
N LYS A 145 12.98 2.33 10.35
CA LYS A 145 14.41 2.44 10.69
C LYS A 145 15.11 3.55 9.91
N GLU A 146 14.72 3.78 8.66
CA GLU A 146 15.33 4.77 7.77
C GLU A 146 14.79 6.19 8.01
N ALA A 147 13.50 6.34 8.31
CA ALA A 147 12.86 7.63 8.50
C ALA A 147 13.12 8.21 9.89
N GLN A 148 13.47 9.50 9.96
CA GLN A 148 13.57 10.19 11.25
C GLN A 148 12.18 10.32 11.91
N HIS A 149 11.17 10.68 11.14
CA HIS A 149 9.78 10.84 11.58
C HIS A 149 8.83 10.15 10.60
N LEU A 150 7.77 9.55 11.13
CA LEU A 150 6.62 9.07 10.38
C LEU A 150 5.43 9.95 10.76
N TYR A 151 4.77 10.55 9.77
CA TYR A 151 3.72 11.53 9.97
C TYR A 151 2.31 10.89 9.96
N HIS A 152 2.15 9.74 9.29
CA HIS A 152 0.87 9.05 9.06
C HIS A 152 0.79 7.74 9.83
N ILE A 153 1.43 7.69 11.00
CA ILE A 153 1.48 6.49 11.83
C ILE A 153 0.07 5.95 12.10
N ASP A 154 -0.90 6.82 12.39
CA ASP A 154 -2.27 6.40 12.68
C ASP A 154 -2.94 5.75 11.45
N ILE A 155 -2.82 6.36 10.27
CA ILE A 155 -3.37 5.81 9.00
C ILE A 155 -2.72 4.47 8.67
N ILE A 156 -1.40 4.36 8.82
CA ILE A 156 -0.66 3.11 8.61
C ILE A 156 -1.18 2.04 9.56
N CYS A 157 -1.33 2.36 10.84
CA CYS A 157 -1.81 1.40 11.84
C CYS A 157 -3.25 0.95 11.56
N ASP A 158 -4.15 1.89 11.22
CA ASP A 158 -5.53 1.60 10.87
C ASP A 158 -5.61 0.66 9.65
N PHE A 159 -4.80 0.91 8.63
CA PHE A 159 -4.71 0.03 7.47
C PHE A 159 -4.18 -1.36 7.84
N MET A 160 -3.13 -1.46 8.65
CA MET A 160 -2.63 -2.76 9.12
C MET A 160 -3.69 -3.52 9.94
N TYR A 161 -4.50 -2.82 10.74
CA TYR A 161 -5.58 -3.45 11.54
C TYR A 161 -6.72 -3.89 10.65
N HIS A 162 -7.08 -3.08 9.66
CA HIS A 162 -8.04 -3.47 8.65
C HIS A 162 -7.59 -4.77 7.96
N ILE A 163 -6.31 -4.89 7.59
CA ILE A 163 -5.77 -6.12 7.01
C ILE A 163 -5.88 -7.31 7.97
N LYS A 164 -5.49 -7.13 9.24
CA LYS A 164 -5.59 -8.20 10.25
C LYS A 164 -7.03 -8.69 10.39
N TYR A 165 -7.99 -7.80 10.57
CA TYR A 165 -9.35 -8.21 10.93
C TYR A 165 -10.20 -8.60 9.72
N MET A 166 -9.99 -8.01 8.54
CA MET A 166 -10.80 -8.28 7.36
C MET A 166 -10.24 -9.41 6.48
N PHE A 167 -8.91 -9.55 6.39
CA PHE A 167 -8.29 -10.43 5.40
C PHE A 167 -7.51 -11.59 6.01
N VAL A 168 -6.57 -11.32 6.91
CA VAL A 168 -5.53 -12.29 7.29
C VAL A 168 -5.81 -13.03 8.61
N GLY A 169 -6.53 -12.42 9.53
CA GLY A 169 -6.76 -12.97 10.88
C GLY A 169 -5.44 -13.23 11.61
N ASP A 170 -5.21 -14.50 11.96
CA ASP A 170 -4.01 -14.95 12.66
C ASP A 170 -3.02 -15.72 11.75
N LEU A 171 -3.27 -15.77 10.43
CA LEU A 171 -2.47 -16.58 9.49
C LEU A 171 -0.98 -16.22 9.46
N ILE A 172 -0.63 -14.96 9.69
CA ILE A 172 0.76 -14.46 9.66
C ILE A 172 1.28 -14.03 11.04
N ARG A 173 0.58 -14.44 12.11
CA ARG A 173 0.86 -13.94 13.47
C ARG A 173 2.31 -14.16 13.89
N GLU A 174 2.88 -15.32 13.56
CA GLU A 174 4.25 -15.66 13.92
C GLU A 174 5.28 -14.76 13.23
N GLN A 175 5.01 -14.35 11.98
CA GLN A 175 5.86 -13.44 11.22
C GLN A 175 5.72 -12.02 11.77
N VAL A 176 4.49 -11.57 12.02
CA VAL A 176 4.23 -10.24 12.59
C VAL A 176 4.83 -10.09 13.99
N GLN A 177 4.78 -11.14 14.82
CA GLN A 177 5.38 -11.14 16.16
C GLN A 177 6.90 -10.94 16.15
N LYS A 178 7.58 -11.26 15.05
CA LYS A 178 9.02 -11.00 14.88
C LYS A 178 9.29 -9.55 14.48
N VAL A 179 8.39 -8.94 13.70
CA VAL A 179 8.54 -7.58 13.16
C VAL A 179 8.17 -6.51 14.18
N ILE A 180 7.03 -6.66 14.89
CA ILE A 180 6.54 -5.61 15.81
C ILE A 180 7.59 -5.15 16.83
N PRO A 181 8.37 -6.03 17.50
CA PRO A 181 9.39 -5.59 18.45
C PRO A 181 10.55 -4.81 17.82
N MET A 182 10.74 -4.89 16.50
CA MET A 182 11.80 -4.16 15.77
C MET A 182 11.39 -2.73 15.39
N LEU A 183 10.11 -2.38 15.52
CA LEU A 183 9.58 -1.05 15.22
C LEU A 183 9.87 -0.07 16.37
N ARG A 184 9.80 1.24 16.11
CA ARG A 184 9.88 2.27 17.16
C ARG A 184 8.72 2.14 18.15
N HIS A 185 8.97 2.57 19.39
CA HIS A 185 8.01 2.45 20.49
C HIS A 185 6.61 3.01 20.16
N SER A 186 6.52 4.12 19.43
CA SER A 186 5.23 4.72 19.06
C SER A 186 4.39 3.85 18.12
N LEU A 187 5.01 3.04 17.26
CA LEU A 187 4.35 2.03 16.44
C LEU A 187 3.99 0.79 17.27
N GLN A 188 4.90 0.33 18.12
CA GLN A 188 4.65 -0.82 19.00
C GLN A 188 3.39 -0.64 19.86
N VAL A 189 3.23 0.55 20.47
CA VAL A 189 2.07 0.86 21.32
C VAL A 189 0.77 0.84 20.50
N ARG A 190 0.79 1.39 19.29
CA ARG A 190 -0.40 1.44 18.41
C ARG A 190 -0.74 0.06 17.84
N LEU A 191 0.27 -0.73 17.48
CA LEU A 191 0.13 -2.07 16.92
C LEU A 191 0.13 -3.19 17.97
N ARG A 192 -0.03 -2.85 19.26
CA ARG A 192 0.07 -3.81 20.38
C ARG A 192 -0.90 -4.99 20.30
N PHE A 193 -2.01 -4.84 19.57
CA PHE A 193 -3.02 -5.88 19.41
C PHE A 193 -2.81 -6.76 18.18
N MET A 194 -1.78 -6.51 17.38
CA MET A 194 -1.48 -7.30 16.19
C MET A 194 -1.16 -8.77 16.50
N THR A 195 -0.52 -9.01 17.65
CA THR A 195 -0.11 -10.35 18.10
C THR A 195 -1.19 -11.07 18.92
N GLN A 196 -2.27 -10.38 19.27
CA GLN A 196 -3.39 -11.01 19.97
C GLN A 196 -4.23 -11.85 19.00
N THR A 197 -4.69 -13.01 19.47
CA THR A 197 -5.59 -13.88 18.71
C THR A 197 -6.90 -13.15 18.42
N SER A 198 -7.35 -13.19 17.17
CA SER A 198 -8.65 -12.63 16.81
C SER A 198 -9.76 -13.43 17.47
N VAL A 199 -10.60 -12.79 18.28
CA VAL A 199 -11.81 -13.43 18.84
C VAL A 199 -12.71 -13.75 17.65
N LYS A 200 -12.85 -15.03 17.31
CA LYS A 200 -13.83 -15.48 16.31
C LYS A 200 -15.20 -15.02 16.80
N ARG A 201 -15.91 -14.19 16.02
CA ARG A 201 -17.36 -14.10 16.15
C ARG A 201 -17.88 -15.47 15.73
N GLU A 202 -18.28 -16.28 16.70
CA GLU A 202 -19.13 -17.43 16.43
C GLU A 202 -20.40 -16.86 15.78
N GLU A 203 -20.60 -17.17 14.50
CA GLU A 203 -21.88 -16.97 13.84
C GLU A 203 -22.86 -17.91 14.52
N THR A 204 -23.63 -17.37 15.46
CA THR A 204 -24.79 -18.06 16.03
C THR A 204 -25.81 -18.20 14.91
N THR A 205 -25.81 -19.38 14.26
CA THR A 205 -26.94 -19.92 13.49
C THR A 205 -28.19 -20.02 14.33
#